data_AF-A0A2H1IZ15-F1
#
_entry.id   AF-A0A2H1IZ15-F1
#
_cell.length_a   1.000
_cell.length_b   1.000
_cell.length_c   1.000
_cell.angle_alpha   90.00
_cell.angle_beta   90.00
_cell.angle_gamma   90.00
#
_symmetry.space_group_name_H-M   'P 1'
#
loop_
_entity.id
_entity.type
_entity.pdbx_description
1 polymer ?
#
loop_
_entity_poly.entity_id
_entity_poly.type
_entity_poly.pdbx_seq_one_letter_code
_entity_poly.pdbx_strand_id
1 'polypeptide(L)'
;MRTAELVGPQVAELPNIGAVLDRWQSDDGPLHHHTGDLGWYSLRGAEATAQALRVWRRQDRILAIGLLDGEDLLRLSVDPDLNHDDSLAPQIESDIDSSNRTVLETNSTVLGSETAIVEARGATRLRDRLTEPGCWGADEPWRSLRQEAYSNRDRHEHQSVQRARTRVLSRPIRPLATFPALKSGIFAESVEGSLSSRLTGSSPVNLVKTDFPREKWVTHVGEFDSKDFMSDFKALIECESFSQDPESLARSAQLVSRIGTGLLGAAPHIIETDSHPHVLWRFGTGPRKVVLIGHHDTVWPTGTLAEFPYSVADGVVRGPGADDMKGGLLIALYAMARLRDERGNLDGVSILMTGDEELGSPGSRQIIEDEARGAKAALVFESGAPDGGVKIARKGVAIYSLEVTGLAAHAGVEPEKGINATIEVANQVVKIAELHDPSVGTSVVPTLMHSGSTTNTVPAKAVVGVDSRAASVTEQERIDAILSTLSPTVAGAKVDVRGGINRAPLEEKMAMGLYARAQRLSAHLGHPPLRSVAVGGGSDGNFTAGVGTPTIDGLGTVGGGSHARTEHALQLWIPRRVELTTALVGELLAEDEPPAQD
;
A
#
# COMPACT_ATOMS: atom_id res chain seq x y z
N MET A 1 14.78 0.72 -45.64
CA MET A 1 13.90 0.56 -44.45
C MET A 1 13.50 1.96 -43.98
N ARG A 2 12.24 2.19 -43.62
CA ARG A 2 11.79 3.50 -43.13
C ARG A 2 12.41 3.77 -41.75
N THR A 3 12.92 4.98 -41.55
CA THR A 3 13.51 5.47 -40.28
C THR A 3 12.44 5.57 -39.19
N ALA A 4 12.80 5.41 -37.92
CA ALA A 4 11.91 5.74 -36.80
C ALA A 4 11.78 7.28 -36.70
N GLU A 5 10.63 7.74 -36.23
CA GLU A 5 10.30 9.14 -36.01
C GLU A 5 10.15 9.39 -34.51
N LEU A 6 10.77 10.46 -34.00
CA LEU A 6 10.61 10.93 -32.62
C LEU A 6 9.42 11.90 -32.53
N VAL A 7 8.46 11.60 -31.65
CA VAL A 7 7.25 12.39 -31.46
C VAL A 7 7.00 12.66 -29.97
N GLY A 8 6.56 13.88 -29.65
CA GLY A 8 5.97 14.22 -28.34
C GLY A 8 4.49 13.82 -28.32
N PRO A 9 4.06 12.92 -27.42
CA PRO A 9 2.70 12.40 -27.45
C PRO A 9 1.68 13.43 -26.95
N GLN A 10 0.42 13.31 -27.39
CA GLN A 10 -0.71 14.06 -26.82
C GLN A 10 -1.26 13.36 -25.57
N VAL A 11 -1.98 14.11 -24.72
CA VAL A 11 -2.62 13.57 -23.50
C VAL A 11 -3.49 12.34 -23.76
N ALA A 12 -4.24 12.34 -24.87
CA ALA A 12 -5.10 11.23 -25.26
C ALA A 12 -4.33 9.94 -25.58
N GLU A 13 -3.02 10.01 -25.82
CA GLU A 13 -2.18 8.85 -26.16
C GLU A 13 -1.54 8.20 -24.94
N LEU A 14 -1.59 8.85 -23.77
CA LEU A 14 -0.99 8.34 -22.52
C LEU A 14 -1.48 6.94 -22.13
N PRO A 15 -2.78 6.59 -22.24
CA PRO A 15 -3.25 5.23 -21.93
C PRO A 15 -2.63 4.17 -22.84
N ASN A 16 -2.46 4.46 -24.13
CA ASN A 16 -1.84 3.53 -25.08
C ASN A 16 -0.34 3.37 -24.80
N ILE A 17 0.36 4.45 -24.46
CA ILE A 17 1.78 4.43 -24.08
C ILE A 17 1.98 3.62 -22.80
N GLY A 18 1.11 3.80 -21.80
CA GLY A 18 1.08 2.98 -20.59
C GLY A 18 0.88 1.50 -20.90
N ALA A 19 -0.10 1.16 -21.74
CA ALA A 19 -0.35 -0.24 -22.14
C ALA A 19 0.82 -0.86 -22.93
N VAL A 20 1.56 -0.07 -23.71
CA VAL A 20 2.79 -0.54 -24.39
C VAL A 20 3.89 -0.84 -23.38
N LEU A 21 4.14 0.06 -22.43
CA LEU A 21 5.14 -0.17 -21.38
C LEU A 21 4.80 -1.37 -20.52
N ASP A 22 3.52 -1.58 -20.22
CA ASP A 22 3.03 -2.74 -19.46
C ASP A 22 3.39 -4.05 -20.14
N ARG A 23 3.16 -4.14 -21.46
CA ARG A 23 3.53 -5.31 -22.28
C ARG A 23 5.02 -5.54 -22.40
N TRP A 24 5.84 -4.51 -22.20
CA TRP A 24 7.30 -4.64 -22.21
C TRP A 24 7.86 -5.11 -20.86
N GLN A 25 7.03 -5.23 -19.81
CA GLN A 25 7.45 -5.79 -18.54
C GLN A 25 7.46 -7.33 -18.60
N SER A 26 8.53 -7.92 -18.06
CA SER A 26 8.64 -9.37 -17.87
C SER A 26 9.50 -9.66 -16.65
N ASP A 27 9.10 -10.65 -15.84
CA ASP A 27 9.79 -11.00 -14.59
C ASP A 27 11.25 -11.43 -14.80
N ASP A 28 11.57 -11.99 -15.97
CA ASP A 28 12.91 -12.45 -16.35
C ASP A 28 13.69 -11.42 -17.22
N GLY A 29 13.11 -10.25 -17.47
CA GLY A 29 13.67 -9.22 -18.35
C GLY A 29 14.58 -8.20 -17.64
N PRO A 30 15.42 -7.47 -18.37
CA PRO A 30 16.17 -6.36 -17.78
C PRO A 30 15.20 -5.29 -17.23
N LEU A 31 15.53 -4.70 -16.08
CA LEU A 31 14.75 -3.59 -15.51
C LEU A 31 14.64 -2.44 -16.52
N HIS A 32 13.42 -2.02 -16.84
CA HIS A 32 13.10 -0.91 -17.74
C HIS A 32 12.31 0.17 -17.01
N HIS A 33 12.16 1.36 -17.62
CA HIS A 33 11.19 2.36 -17.16
C HIS A 33 9.77 1.74 -17.21
N HIS A 34 9.10 1.73 -16.06
CA HIS A 34 7.88 0.97 -15.76
C HIS A 34 6.65 1.85 -15.91
N THR A 35 5.48 1.26 -16.11
CA THR A 35 4.19 1.97 -16.01
C THR A 35 4.00 2.74 -14.70
N GLY A 36 4.64 2.32 -13.60
CA GLY A 36 4.62 3.02 -12.32
C GLY A 36 5.38 4.34 -12.34
N ASP A 37 6.41 4.48 -13.18
CA ASP A 37 7.13 5.75 -13.38
C ASP A 37 6.23 6.79 -14.08
N LEU A 38 5.46 6.36 -15.09
CA LEU A 38 4.42 7.20 -15.69
C LEU A 38 3.29 7.52 -14.70
N GLY A 39 2.89 6.54 -13.89
CA GLY A 39 1.90 6.73 -12.83
C GLY A 39 2.35 7.79 -11.83
N TRP A 40 3.61 7.73 -11.38
CA TRP A 40 4.21 8.72 -10.49
C TRP A 40 4.29 10.10 -11.15
N TYR A 41 4.76 10.19 -12.39
CA TYR A 41 4.87 11.47 -13.09
C TYR A 41 3.50 12.09 -13.38
N SER A 42 2.46 11.26 -13.60
CA SER A 42 1.08 11.70 -13.83
C SER A 42 0.47 12.50 -12.68
N LEU A 43 1.06 12.42 -11.47
CA LEU A 43 0.71 13.29 -10.34
C LEU A 43 0.95 14.78 -10.64
N ARG A 44 1.78 15.11 -11.64
CA ARG A 44 2.01 16.48 -12.13
C ARG A 44 0.95 16.96 -13.14
N GLY A 45 -0.02 16.12 -13.48
CA GLY A 45 -1.05 16.38 -14.49
C GLY A 45 -0.74 15.71 -15.84
N ALA A 46 -1.81 15.46 -16.61
CA ALA A 46 -1.72 14.69 -17.86
C ALA A 46 -0.93 15.46 -18.95
N GLU A 47 -1.13 16.77 -19.06
CA GLU A 47 -0.40 17.64 -19.98
C GLU A 47 1.11 17.65 -19.67
N ALA A 48 1.49 17.78 -18.40
CA ALA A 48 2.88 17.76 -17.98
C ALA A 48 3.54 16.41 -18.27
N THR A 49 2.78 15.31 -18.11
CA THR A 49 3.25 13.95 -18.41
C THR A 49 3.46 13.74 -19.90
N ALA A 50 2.52 14.19 -20.72
CA ALA A 50 2.64 14.13 -22.17
C ALA A 50 3.87 14.93 -22.66
N GLN A 51 4.11 16.11 -22.09
CA GLN A 51 5.27 16.94 -22.41
C GLN A 51 6.62 16.33 -21.99
N ALA A 52 6.64 15.55 -20.90
CA ALA A 52 7.84 14.88 -20.41
C ALA A 52 8.22 13.63 -21.22
N LEU A 53 7.36 13.16 -22.13
CA LEU A 53 7.60 11.94 -22.90
C LEU A 53 8.23 12.20 -24.26
N ARG A 54 9.06 11.24 -24.68
CA ARG A 54 9.67 11.13 -26.01
C ARG A 54 9.36 9.75 -26.55
N VAL A 55 8.69 9.65 -27.69
CA VAL A 55 8.24 8.36 -28.23
C VAL A 55 8.81 8.17 -29.63
N TRP A 56 9.61 7.12 -29.81
CA TRP A 56 10.11 6.70 -31.12
C TRP A 56 9.12 5.73 -31.76
N ARG A 57 8.66 6.03 -32.96
CA ARG A 57 7.66 5.24 -33.68
C ARG A 57 8.11 4.89 -35.09
N ARG A 58 7.65 3.75 -35.59
CA ARG A 58 7.73 3.41 -37.01
C ARG A 58 6.33 3.03 -37.46
N GLN A 59 5.69 3.92 -38.23
CA GLN A 59 4.25 3.85 -38.49
C GLN A 59 3.49 3.88 -37.15
N ASP A 60 2.53 2.98 -36.93
CA ASP A 60 1.73 2.94 -35.70
C ASP A 60 2.39 2.14 -34.55
N ARG A 61 3.58 1.55 -34.78
CA ARG A 61 4.30 0.79 -33.74
C ARG A 61 5.22 1.72 -32.95
N ILE A 62 5.04 1.74 -31.63
CA ILE A 62 5.98 2.35 -30.68
C ILE A 62 7.19 1.42 -30.51
N LEU A 63 8.39 1.96 -30.64
CA LEU A 63 9.66 1.24 -30.63
C LEU A 63 10.50 1.55 -29.38
N ALA A 64 10.43 2.79 -28.90
CA ALA A 64 11.07 3.22 -27.66
C ALA A 64 10.29 4.35 -27.01
N ILE A 65 10.37 4.45 -25.69
CA ILE A 65 9.73 5.47 -24.87
C ILE A 65 10.77 6.01 -23.89
N GLY A 66 10.97 7.32 -23.90
CA GLY A 66 11.81 8.06 -22.98
C GLY A 66 10.99 8.98 -22.10
N LEU A 67 11.26 8.98 -20.80
CA LEU A 67 10.72 9.94 -19.83
C LEU A 67 11.83 10.91 -19.40
N LEU A 68 11.54 12.21 -19.49
CA LEU A 68 12.38 13.27 -18.95
C LEU A 68 12.07 13.46 -17.47
N ASP A 69 13.01 13.07 -16.63
CA ASP A 69 12.92 13.17 -15.18
C ASP A 69 13.82 14.33 -14.70
N GLY A 70 13.37 15.55 -14.98
CA GLY A 70 14.17 16.77 -14.82
C GLY A 70 14.76 17.26 -16.14
N GLU A 71 15.72 18.18 -16.06
CA GLU A 71 16.32 18.83 -17.24
C GLU A 71 17.47 18.02 -17.86
N ASP A 72 18.04 17.10 -17.08
CA ASP A 72 19.29 16.40 -17.38
C ASP A 72 19.17 14.87 -17.40
N LEU A 73 18.06 14.27 -16.96
CA LEU A 73 17.88 12.81 -16.92
C LEU A 73 16.81 12.31 -17.91
N LEU A 74 17.23 11.43 -18.84
CA LEU A 74 16.35 10.68 -19.73
C LEU A 74 16.34 9.20 -19.34
N ARG A 75 15.18 8.71 -18.90
CA ARG A 75 14.95 7.28 -18.58
C ARG A 75 14.30 6.60 -19.77
N LEU A 76 14.94 5.59 -20.34
CA LEU A 76 14.59 5.06 -21.66
C LEU A 76 14.28 3.55 -21.64
N SER A 77 13.15 3.19 -22.23
CA SER A 77 12.70 1.83 -22.52
C SER A 77 12.65 1.59 -24.03
N VAL A 78 13.12 0.42 -24.47
CA VAL A 78 13.01 -0.05 -25.86
C VAL A 78 12.16 -1.31 -25.85
N ASP A 79 11.40 -1.53 -26.92
CA ASP A 79 10.69 -2.77 -27.18
C ASP A 79 11.65 -3.96 -27.02
N PRO A 80 11.34 -4.95 -26.15
CA PRO A 80 12.25 -6.07 -25.86
C PRO A 80 12.72 -6.83 -27.11
N ASP A 81 11.87 -6.93 -28.14
CA ASP A 81 12.21 -7.57 -29.43
C ASP A 81 13.28 -6.79 -30.22
N LEU A 82 13.50 -5.52 -29.89
CA LEU A 82 14.40 -4.59 -30.56
C LEU A 82 15.63 -4.23 -29.72
N ASN A 83 15.84 -4.87 -28.57
CA ASN A 83 16.98 -4.61 -27.69
C ASN A 83 18.36 -4.77 -28.36
N HIS A 84 18.40 -5.54 -29.46
CA HIS A 84 19.59 -5.79 -30.28
C HIS A 84 19.51 -5.18 -31.69
N ASP A 85 18.50 -4.34 -31.98
CA ASP A 85 18.27 -3.78 -33.32
C ASP A 85 19.34 -2.72 -33.68
N ASP A 86 20.12 -3.03 -34.72
CA ASP A 86 21.20 -2.17 -35.25
C ASP A 86 20.71 -0.92 -35.99
N SER A 87 19.42 -0.84 -36.32
CA SER A 87 18.81 0.29 -37.04
C SER A 87 18.22 1.35 -36.12
N LEU A 88 17.75 0.96 -34.93
CA LEU A 88 17.09 1.84 -33.96
C LEU A 88 18.10 2.57 -33.06
N ALA A 89 19.12 1.86 -32.57
CA ALA A 89 20.11 2.44 -31.65
C ALA A 89 20.85 3.68 -32.21
N PRO A 90 21.31 3.70 -33.47
CA PRO A 90 21.94 4.90 -34.05
C PRO A 90 20.97 6.08 -34.20
N GLN A 91 19.67 5.82 -34.36
CA GLN A 91 18.66 6.87 -34.47
C GLN A 91 18.42 7.53 -33.11
N ILE A 92 18.21 6.73 -32.06
CA ILE A 92 18.05 7.24 -30.70
C ILE A 92 19.32 8.01 -30.28
N GLU A 93 20.51 7.49 -30.55
CA GLU A 93 21.79 8.17 -30.29
C GLU A 93 21.86 9.55 -30.98
N SER A 94 21.48 9.62 -32.26
CA SER A 94 21.44 10.88 -33.00
C SER A 94 20.40 11.86 -32.46
N ASP A 95 19.25 11.37 -31.96
CA ASP A 95 18.16 12.20 -31.45
C ASP A 95 18.45 12.76 -30.05
N ILE A 96 19.25 12.06 -29.24
CA ILE A 96 19.66 12.51 -27.90
C ILE A 96 20.96 13.33 -27.91
N ASP A 97 21.73 13.32 -29.01
CA ASP A 97 22.93 14.12 -29.16
C ASP A 97 22.60 15.59 -29.46
N SER A 98 22.84 16.45 -28.46
CA SER A 98 22.60 17.90 -28.50
C SER A 98 23.43 18.66 -29.54
N SER A 99 24.43 18.04 -30.19
CA SER A 99 25.19 18.66 -31.29
C SER A 99 24.42 18.72 -32.61
N ASN A 100 23.29 17.99 -32.72
CA ASN A 100 22.48 17.87 -33.93
C ASN A 100 21.21 18.75 -33.90
N ARG A 101 21.33 20.00 -33.40
CA ARG A 101 20.24 21.02 -33.25
C ARG A 101 19.48 21.41 -34.53
N THR A 102 19.65 20.69 -35.63
CA THR A 102 18.99 20.97 -36.92
C THR A 102 17.60 20.36 -37.07
N VAL A 103 17.11 19.57 -36.10
CA VAL A 103 15.71 19.12 -36.08
C VAL A 103 14.88 20.08 -35.23
N LEU A 104 14.74 21.31 -35.72
CA LEU A 104 13.83 22.31 -35.18
C LEU A 104 12.47 22.18 -35.86
N GLU A 105 11.47 21.73 -35.10
CA GLU A 105 10.15 22.37 -34.97
C GLU A 105 9.31 21.56 -33.96
N THR A 106 8.84 22.25 -32.90
CA THR A 106 7.95 21.79 -31.82
C THR A 106 8.55 20.89 -30.73
N ASN A 107 8.71 21.41 -29.49
CA ASN A 107 8.89 20.66 -28.23
C ASN A 107 9.94 19.52 -28.21
N SER A 108 10.90 19.50 -29.14
CA SER A 108 11.70 18.31 -29.50
C SER A 108 13.08 18.23 -28.87
N THR A 109 13.45 19.15 -27.98
CA THR A 109 14.70 19.00 -27.22
C THR A 109 14.55 17.84 -26.24
N VAL A 110 15.30 16.76 -26.46
CA VAL A 110 15.32 15.60 -25.55
C VAL A 110 16.04 15.95 -24.25
N LEU A 111 17.10 16.77 -24.28
CA LEU A 111 17.85 17.13 -23.07
C LEU A 111 18.09 18.65 -23.05
N GLY A 112 17.89 19.29 -21.90
CA GLY A 112 17.90 20.75 -21.73
C GLY A 112 19.20 21.33 -21.16
N SER A 113 20.09 20.49 -20.64
CA SER A 113 21.26 20.87 -19.85
C SER A 113 22.60 20.75 -20.60
N GLU A 114 23.66 21.38 -20.07
CA GLU A 114 25.05 21.24 -20.57
C GLU A 114 25.65 19.84 -20.30
N THR A 115 25.04 19.08 -19.40
CA THR A 115 25.41 17.71 -19.01
C THR A 115 24.16 16.86 -18.87
N ALA A 116 24.10 15.71 -19.54
CA ALA A 116 22.90 14.86 -19.53
C ALA A 116 23.23 13.40 -19.21
N ILE A 117 22.28 12.75 -18.55
CA ILE A 117 22.30 11.35 -18.12
C ILE A 117 21.23 10.59 -18.89
N VAL A 118 21.61 9.44 -19.46
CA VAL A 118 20.70 8.53 -20.13
C VAL A 118 20.68 7.20 -19.39
N GLU A 119 19.52 6.83 -18.86
CA GLU A 119 19.28 5.54 -18.21
C GLU A 119 18.61 4.57 -19.19
N ALA A 120 19.40 3.67 -19.80
CA ALA A 120 18.95 2.76 -20.86
C ALA A 120 19.16 1.28 -20.47
N ARG A 121 18.63 0.88 -19.31
CA ARG A 121 18.97 -0.39 -18.62
C ARG A 121 18.69 -1.67 -19.42
N GLY A 122 17.68 -1.68 -20.29
CA GLY A 122 17.43 -2.84 -21.17
C GLY A 122 17.65 -2.59 -22.66
N ALA A 123 18.04 -1.38 -23.09
CA ALA A 123 18.39 -1.09 -24.48
C ALA A 123 19.85 -1.47 -24.78
N THR A 124 20.15 -2.77 -24.78
CA THR A 124 21.52 -3.31 -24.83
C THR A 124 22.36 -2.74 -25.97
N ARG A 125 21.82 -2.67 -27.19
CA ARG A 125 22.57 -2.16 -28.34
C ARG A 125 22.82 -0.66 -28.29
N LEU A 126 21.84 0.13 -27.85
CA LEU A 126 21.98 1.58 -27.65
C LEU A 126 23.09 1.86 -26.65
N ARG A 127 23.07 1.14 -25.53
CA ARG A 127 24.04 1.24 -24.46
C ARG A 127 25.46 0.90 -24.92
N ASP A 128 25.64 -0.19 -25.66
CA ASP A 128 26.95 -0.57 -26.19
C ASP A 128 27.52 0.53 -27.10
N ARG A 129 26.67 1.14 -27.95
CA ARG A 129 27.04 2.28 -28.82
C ARG A 129 27.40 3.53 -28.02
N LEU A 130 26.59 3.91 -27.03
CA LEU A 130 26.88 5.07 -26.18
C LEU A 130 28.20 4.90 -25.41
N THR A 131 28.64 3.67 -25.14
CA THR A 131 29.93 3.39 -24.50
C THR A 131 31.13 3.31 -25.45
N GLU A 132 30.93 3.47 -26.76
CA GLU A 132 32.04 3.49 -27.73
C GLU A 132 32.94 4.73 -27.51
N PRO A 133 34.28 4.60 -27.63
CA PRO A 133 35.19 5.71 -27.39
C PRO A 133 34.92 6.90 -28.31
N GLY A 134 34.56 8.07 -27.76
CA GLY A 134 34.53 9.34 -28.50
C GLY A 134 33.29 10.21 -28.32
N CYS A 135 32.18 9.69 -27.79
CA CYS A 135 30.90 10.42 -27.75
C CYS A 135 30.38 10.64 -26.31
N TRP A 136 30.08 9.57 -25.57
CA TRP A 136 29.56 9.62 -24.20
C TRP A 136 30.52 8.87 -23.25
N GLY A 137 30.88 9.45 -22.09
CA GLY A 137 31.94 8.92 -21.20
C GLY A 137 31.42 8.41 -19.87
N ALA A 138 31.79 7.20 -19.44
CA ALA A 138 31.12 6.52 -18.32
C ALA A 138 31.27 7.13 -16.92
N ASP A 139 30.15 7.14 -16.19
CA ASP A 139 29.94 7.65 -14.84
C ASP A 139 29.60 6.49 -13.88
N GLU A 140 29.73 6.75 -12.57
CA GLU A 140 29.66 5.71 -11.54
C GLU A 140 28.26 5.06 -11.48
N PRO A 141 28.18 3.72 -11.43
CA PRO A 141 26.91 3.06 -11.13
C PRO A 141 26.48 3.44 -9.71
N TRP A 142 25.23 3.85 -9.53
CA TRP A 142 24.62 4.06 -8.21
C TRP A 142 24.94 2.87 -7.29
N ARG A 143 25.79 3.09 -6.28
CA ARG A 143 26.11 2.09 -5.27
C ARG A 143 24.90 1.88 -4.37
N SER A 144 24.43 0.66 -4.26
CA SER A 144 23.79 0.19 -3.02
C SER A 144 24.82 0.36 -1.88
N LEU A 145 24.48 1.14 -0.85
CA LEU A 145 25.31 1.41 0.31
C LEU A 145 25.85 0.11 0.95
N ARG A 146 27.17 0.02 1.14
CA ARG A 146 27.81 -0.84 2.15
C ARG A 146 28.79 0.00 2.96
N GLN A 147 28.56 0.04 4.26
CA GLN A 147 29.47 0.57 5.27
C GLN A 147 30.24 -0.60 5.88
N GLU A 148 31.57 -0.63 5.72
CA GLU A 148 32.44 -1.38 6.65
C GLU A 148 33.71 -0.56 6.89
N ALA A 149 34.02 -0.36 8.17
CA ALA A 149 35.29 0.15 8.66
C ALA A 149 36.12 -1.04 9.18
N TYR A 150 37.35 -1.24 8.68
CA TYR A 150 38.61 -1.41 9.44
C TYR A 150 39.78 -1.94 8.56
N SER A 151 40.92 -1.23 8.69
CA SER A 151 42.35 -1.59 8.58
C SER A 151 42.93 -2.55 7.52
N ASN A 152 43.94 -2.03 6.81
CA ASN A 152 45.03 -2.66 6.05
C ASN A 152 45.34 -4.16 6.32
N ARG A 153 45.40 -4.97 5.24
CA ARG A 153 46.59 -5.73 4.78
C ARG A 153 46.34 -6.43 3.42
N ASP A 154 47.45 -6.75 2.77
CA ASP A 154 47.69 -7.06 1.36
C ASP A 154 46.90 -8.18 0.63
N ARG A 155 46.68 -7.90 -0.67
CA ARG A 155 46.89 -8.68 -1.92
C ARG A 155 46.38 -10.13 -2.14
N HIS A 156 45.68 -10.21 -3.29
CA HIS A 156 45.74 -11.18 -4.42
C HIS A 156 44.61 -12.22 -4.60
N GLU A 157 43.93 -12.05 -5.77
CA GLU A 157 43.38 -13.01 -6.76
C GLU A 157 42.76 -14.32 -6.26
N HIS A 158 41.53 -14.72 -6.62
CA HIS A 158 40.99 -14.79 -7.98
C HIS A 158 39.47 -15.11 -8.02
N GLN A 159 38.86 -14.77 -9.16
CA GLN A 159 37.65 -15.33 -9.80
C GLN A 159 36.25 -15.00 -9.25
N SER A 160 35.53 -14.16 -9.99
CA SER A 160 34.07 -14.06 -9.92
C SER A 160 33.44 -13.86 -11.30
N VAL A 161 32.43 -14.68 -11.55
CA VAL A 161 31.53 -14.79 -12.71
C VAL A 161 31.00 -13.42 -13.19
N GLN A 162 31.12 -13.14 -14.49
CA GLN A 162 30.58 -11.96 -15.15
C GLN A 162 29.05 -12.05 -15.24
N ARG A 163 28.33 -11.20 -14.49
CA ARG A 163 26.93 -10.81 -14.78
C ARG A 163 26.93 -9.36 -15.25
N ALA A 164 26.19 -9.10 -16.33
CA ALA A 164 26.13 -7.85 -17.07
C ALA A 164 25.80 -6.64 -16.15
N ARG A 165 26.57 -5.56 -16.29
CA ARG A 165 26.43 -4.30 -15.55
C ARG A 165 26.55 -3.13 -16.51
N THR A 166 25.70 -2.12 -16.43
CA THR A 166 25.91 -0.86 -17.17
C THR A 166 25.08 0.30 -16.62
N ARG A 167 25.37 1.60 -16.86
CA ARG A 167 26.55 2.49 -16.70
C ARG A 167 26.02 3.90 -17.11
N VAL A 168 26.22 4.93 -16.29
CA VAL A 168 25.83 6.35 -16.57
C VAL A 168 26.95 7.00 -17.42
N LEU A 169 26.80 8.17 -18.07
CA LEU A 169 27.89 8.84 -18.81
C LEU A 169 27.85 10.40 -18.63
N SER A 170 28.98 11.11 -18.41
CA SER A 170 29.06 12.60 -18.25
C SER A 170 30.30 13.26 -18.92
N ARG A 171 30.19 14.55 -19.33
CA ARG A 171 31.32 15.37 -19.88
C ARG A 171 31.10 16.88 -19.62
N PRO A 172 32.13 17.67 -19.22
CA PRO A 172 32.00 19.12 -19.05
C PRO A 172 32.23 19.93 -20.35
N ILE A 173 31.48 21.02 -20.54
CA ILE A 173 31.68 22.04 -21.59
C ILE A 173 32.45 23.23 -21.00
N ARG A 174 33.43 23.78 -21.75
CA ARG A 174 34.22 24.97 -21.34
C ARG A 174 33.42 26.28 -21.57
N PRO A 175 33.62 27.33 -20.75
CA PRO A 175 32.85 28.56 -20.84
C PRO A 175 33.34 29.47 -21.98
N LEU A 176 32.40 30.12 -22.67
CA LEU A 176 32.65 31.25 -23.56
C LEU A 176 31.76 32.43 -23.15
N ALA A 177 32.45 33.44 -22.60
CA ALA A 177 32.20 34.90 -22.61
C ALA A 177 30.82 35.51 -22.26
N THR A 178 30.94 36.59 -21.49
CA THR A 178 29.96 37.49 -20.86
C THR A 178 29.09 38.40 -21.75
N PHE A 179 27.95 38.82 -21.15
CA PHE A 179 27.10 40.05 -21.30
C PHE A 179 25.84 40.02 -22.20
N PRO A 180 24.83 40.92 -21.98
CA PRO A 180 24.33 41.57 -20.75
C PRO A 180 22.78 41.48 -20.56
N ALA A 181 22.35 41.90 -19.36
CA ALA A 181 20.97 41.98 -18.88
C ALA A 181 20.00 42.88 -19.70
N LEU A 182 18.71 42.56 -19.63
CA LEU A 182 17.60 43.48 -19.93
C LEU A 182 16.56 43.48 -18.79
N LYS A 183 16.29 44.69 -18.30
CA LYS A 183 15.31 45.09 -17.27
C LYS A 183 13.94 45.40 -17.91
N SER A 184 12.96 45.57 -17.00
CA SER A 184 11.63 46.21 -17.11
C SER A 184 10.48 45.25 -17.43
N GLY A 185 9.30 45.31 -16.80
CA GLY A 185 8.75 46.20 -15.77
C GLY A 185 7.22 46.27 -15.93
N ILE A 186 6.48 46.11 -14.82
CA ILE A 186 5.20 46.78 -14.44
C ILE A 186 3.97 46.58 -15.37
N PHE A 187 2.88 46.00 -14.83
CA PHE A 187 1.61 46.71 -14.52
C PHE A 187 0.58 45.81 -13.82
N ALA A 188 -0.13 46.44 -12.88
CA ALA A 188 -1.26 45.94 -12.11
C ALA A 188 -2.60 46.35 -12.75
N GLU A 189 -3.69 45.70 -12.33
CA GLU A 189 -5.01 46.25 -11.94
C GLU A 189 -6.25 45.45 -12.39
N SER A 190 -7.00 45.08 -11.35
CA SER A 190 -8.46 44.94 -11.17
C SER A 190 -9.43 45.32 -12.28
N VAL A 191 -10.52 44.53 -12.38
CA VAL A 191 -11.90 45.06 -12.54
C VAL A 191 -12.90 44.15 -11.81
N GLU A 192 -13.59 44.70 -10.79
CA GLU A 192 -14.89 44.25 -10.28
C GLU A 192 -16.02 44.67 -11.24
N GLY A 193 -17.12 43.91 -11.31
CA GLY A 193 -18.30 44.34 -12.05
C GLY A 193 -19.49 43.38 -12.00
N SER A 194 -20.38 43.61 -11.05
CA SER A 194 -21.66 42.93 -10.80
C SER A 194 -22.60 42.84 -12.01
N LEU A 195 -23.50 41.85 -12.03
CA LEU A 195 -24.87 42.02 -12.53
C LEU A 195 -25.82 40.99 -11.90
N SER A 196 -26.84 41.51 -11.20
CA SER A 196 -27.99 40.76 -10.71
C SER A 196 -29.12 40.79 -11.74
N SER A 197 -29.88 39.70 -11.90
CA SER A 197 -31.30 39.62 -11.48
C SER A 197 -32.11 38.50 -12.19
N ARG A 198 -32.69 37.66 -11.33
CA ARG A 198 -34.07 37.08 -11.31
C ARG A 198 -34.61 36.36 -12.55
N LEU A 199 -34.98 35.08 -12.34
CA LEU A 199 -36.32 34.57 -12.62
C LEU A 199 -36.72 33.46 -11.61
N THR A 200 -37.82 33.76 -10.94
CA THR A 200 -38.77 33.01 -10.09
C THR A 200 -38.90 31.48 -10.18
N GLY A 201 -39.00 30.83 -9.01
CA GLY A 201 -40.24 30.14 -8.62
C GLY A 201 -40.24 28.59 -8.55
N SER A 202 -39.91 28.01 -7.39
CA SER A 202 -40.67 26.91 -6.73
C SER A 202 -39.98 26.48 -5.42
N SER A 203 -40.78 26.27 -4.37
CA SER A 203 -40.40 25.70 -3.06
C SER A 203 -41.65 25.00 -2.49
N PRO A 204 -41.56 24.05 -1.54
CA PRO A 204 -40.40 23.80 -0.66
C PRO A 204 -40.01 22.31 -0.52
N VAL A 205 -38.71 22.05 -0.33
CA VAL A 205 -38.27 20.94 0.53
C VAL A 205 -37.40 21.60 1.59
N ASN A 206 -37.87 21.57 2.84
CA ASN A 206 -37.15 22.11 3.99
C ASN A 206 -35.90 21.25 4.25
N LEU A 207 -34.81 21.56 3.56
CA LEU A 207 -33.47 21.32 4.09
C LEU A 207 -33.26 22.35 5.19
N VAL A 208 -33.32 21.88 6.44
CA VAL A 208 -32.84 22.64 7.58
C VAL A 208 -31.39 22.99 7.29
N LYS A 209 -31.13 24.25 6.93
CA LYS A 209 -29.80 24.83 6.99
C LYS A 209 -29.44 24.89 8.47
N THR A 210 -28.74 23.88 8.95
CA THR A 210 -27.88 24.05 10.11
C THR A 210 -26.74 24.96 9.65
N ASP A 211 -26.91 26.27 9.86
CA ASP A 211 -25.81 27.22 9.79
C ASP A 211 -24.85 26.87 10.94
N PHE A 212 -23.91 25.97 10.67
CA PHE A 212 -22.77 25.74 11.55
C PHE A 212 -21.92 27.02 11.53
N PRO A 213 -21.61 27.63 12.69
CA PRO A 213 -20.84 28.86 12.73
C PRO A 213 -19.44 28.60 12.14
N ARG A 214 -19.20 29.15 10.94
CA ARG A 214 -17.92 29.10 10.20
C ARG A 214 -16.77 29.78 10.95
N GLU A 215 -17.05 30.46 12.06
CA GLU A 215 -16.13 31.37 12.73
C GLU A 215 -15.47 30.79 13.99
N LYS A 216 -15.75 29.52 14.37
CA LYS A 216 -15.15 28.90 15.57
C LYS A 216 -14.07 27.83 15.32
N TRP A 217 -13.79 27.46 14.08
CA TRP A 217 -12.77 26.44 13.75
C TRP A 217 -11.51 27.00 13.09
N VAL A 218 -11.36 28.32 13.06
CA VAL A 218 -10.14 28.97 12.60
C VAL A 218 -9.60 29.81 13.75
N THR A 219 -8.35 29.54 14.12
CA THR A 219 -7.53 30.19 15.17
C THR A 219 -7.73 29.73 16.61
N HIS A 220 -7.34 28.48 16.90
CA HIS A 220 -6.37 28.11 17.96
C HIS A 220 -6.19 26.58 17.92
N VAL A 221 -5.66 26.09 16.81
CA VAL A 221 -5.17 24.70 16.71
C VAL A 221 -3.79 24.72 17.35
N GLY A 222 -3.57 23.97 18.44
CA GLY A 222 -2.19 23.68 18.85
C GLY A 222 -1.48 23.09 17.63
N GLU A 223 -0.41 23.72 17.15
CA GLU A 223 0.33 23.24 15.98
C GLU A 223 0.60 21.74 16.16
N PHE A 224 0.17 20.92 15.20
CA PHE A 224 0.59 19.53 15.14
C PHE A 224 2.11 19.53 15.03
N ASP A 225 2.80 19.25 16.13
CA ASP A 225 4.26 19.19 16.11
C ASP A 225 4.68 17.88 15.45
N SER A 226 4.93 17.97 14.15
CA SER A 226 5.46 16.87 13.36
C SER A 226 6.75 16.28 13.94
N LYS A 227 7.52 17.02 14.76
CA LYS A 227 8.74 16.50 15.39
C LYS A 227 8.43 15.51 16.50
N ASP A 228 7.45 15.81 17.34
CA ASP A 228 7.04 14.92 18.43
C ASP A 228 6.46 13.62 17.86
N PHE A 229 5.59 13.73 16.84
CA PHE A 229 5.08 12.55 16.14
C PHE A 229 6.22 11.70 15.58
N MET A 230 7.17 12.32 14.88
CA MET A 230 8.27 11.57 14.25
C MET A 230 9.23 10.96 15.29
N SER A 231 9.39 11.59 16.44
CA SER A 231 10.15 11.05 17.58
C SER A 231 9.47 9.80 18.15
N ASP A 232 8.16 9.89 18.43
CA ASP A 232 7.38 8.74 18.90
C ASP A 232 7.33 7.62 17.86
N PHE A 233 7.25 7.98 16.57
CA PHE A 233 7.20 7.01 15.48
C PHE A 233 8.52 6.25 15.34
N LYS A 234 9.64 6.96 15.45
CA LYS A 234 10.96 6.34 15.56
C LYS A 234 11.03 5.39 16.76
N ALA A 235 10.60 5.84 17.93
CA ALA A 235 10.64 5.04 19.16
C ALA A 235 9.80 3.76 19.03
N LEU A 236 8.60 3.83 18.43
CA LEU A 236 7.77 2.66 18.17
C LEU A 236 8.41 1.72 17.15
N ILE A 237 8.93 2.22 16.02
CA ILE A 237 9.58 1.36 15.02
C ILE A 237 10.80 0.65 15.61
N GLU A 238 11.63 1.37 16.38
CA GLU A 238 12.81 0.81 17.05
C GLU A 238 12.47 -0.14 18.21
N CYS A 239 11.22 -0.15 18.69
CA CYS A 239 10.72 -1.13 19.63
C CYS A 239 10.15 -2.33 18.87
N GLU A 240 10.97 -3.35 18.62
CA GLU A 240 10.52 -4.60 17.98
C GLU A 240 9.35 -5.23 18.74
N SER A 241 8.39 -5.75 17.99
CA SER A 241 7.11 -6.23 18.51
C SER A 241 6.61 -7.40 17.66
N PHE A 242 7.43 -8.43 17.53
CA PHE A 242 7.09 -9.61 16.74
C PHE A 242 5.92 -10.36 17.38
N SER A 243 4.89 -10.69 16.61
CA SER A 243 3.68 -11.34 17.14
C SER A 243 3.95 -12.71 17.79
N GLN A 244 5.06 -13.38 17.47
CA GLN A 244 5.44 -14.65 18.11
C GLN A 244 6.48 -14.49 19.24
N ASP A 245 6.81 -13.26 19.64
CA ASP A 245 7.73 -12.98 20.76
C ASP A 245 6.99 -12.18 21.86
N PRO A 246 6.44 -12.87 22.87
CA PRO A 246 5.72 -12.25 23.99
C PRO A 246 6.52 -11.18 24.75
N GLU A 247 7.85 -11.32 24.86
CA GLU A 247 8.67 -10.32 25.55
C GLU A 247 8.77 -9.02 24.75
N SER A 248 8.88 -9.13 23.43
CA SER A 248 8.86 -7.97 22.53
C SER A 248 7.52 -7.24 22.57
N LEU A 249 6.42 -8.00 22.60
CA LEU A 249 5.07 -7.46 22.71
C LEU A 249 4.84 -6.76 24.04
N ALA A 250 5.30 -7.33 25.14
CA ALA A 250 5.24 -6.68 26.46
C ALA A 250 5.98 -5.33 26.47
N ARG A 251 7.18 -5.26 25.87
CA ARG A 251 7.92 -3.98 25.73
C ARG A 251 7.15 -2.97 24.88
N SER A 252 6.57 -3.42 23.76
CA SER A 252 5.77 -2.58 22.86
C SER A 252 4.52 -2.03 23.54
N ALA A 253 3.73 -2.87 24.20
CA ALA A 253 2.54 -2.46 24.94
C ALA A 253 2.86 -1.42 26.03
N GLN A 254 3.98 -1.60 26.73
CA GLN A 254 4.45 -0.61 27.71
C GLN A 254 4.86 0.72 27.07
N LEU A 255 5.49 0.69 25.89
CA LEU A 255 5.83 1.92 25.16
C LEU A 255 4.59 2.64 24.64
N VAL A 256 3.67 1.92 24.00
CA VAL A 256 2.36 2.43 23.55
C VAL A 256 1.59 3.03 24.73
N SER A 257 1.57 2.34 25.88
CA SER A 257 0.96 2.84 27.11
C SER A 257 1.58 4.15 27.59
N ARG A 258 2.92 4.26 27.59
CA ARG A 258 3.61 5.49 28.02
C ARG A 258 3.31 6.67 27.08
N ILE A 259 3.45 6.46 25.77
CA ILE A 259 3.16 7.50 24.75
C ILE A 259 1.70 7.93 24.86
N GLY A 260 0.76 6.98 24.87
CA GLY A 260 -0.67 7.28 24.98
C GLY A 260 -1.04 7.95 26.30
N THR A 261 -0.40 7.60 27.42
CA THR A 261 -0.61 8.30 28.71
C THR A 261 -0.16 9.76 28.63
N GLY A 262 0.99 10.03 28.01
CA GLY A 262 1.50 11.39 27.82
C GLY A 262 0.57 12.24 26.94
N LEU A 263 0.10 11.67 25.83
CA LEU A 263 -0.78 12.36 24.87
C LEU A 263 -2.20 12.54 25.43
N LEU A 264 -2.79 11.49 26.00
CA LEU A 264 -4.20 11.44 26.39
C LEU A 264 -4.44 11.86 27.85
N GLY A 265 -3.38 11.96 28.67
CA GLY A 265 -3.48 12.34 30.08
C GLY A 265 -4.11 11.26 30.96
N ALA A 266 -4.27 10.04 30.45
CA ALA A 266 -4.87 8.90 31.14
C ALA A 266 -4.12 7.61 30.79
N ALA A 267 -3.86 6.79 31.80
CA ALA A 267 -3.25 5.48 31.61
C ALA A 267 -4.26 4.48 31.01
N PRO A 268 -3.83 3.60 30.08
CA PRO A 268 -4.68 2.52 29.60
C PRO A 268 -4.79 1.40 30.62
N HIS A 269 -5.73 0.49 30.35
CA HIS A 269 -5.72 -0.85 30.91
C HIS A 269 -4.97 -1.76 29.95
N ILE A 270 -4.00 -2.53 30.45
CA ILE A 270 -3.35 -3.60 29.68
C ILE A 270 -4.08 -4.90 30.01
N ILE A 271 -4.63 -5.55 28.98
CA ILE A 271 -5.34 -6.82 29.08
C ILE A 271 -4.44 -7.89 28.46
N GLU A 272 -4.03 -8.89 29.23
CA GLU A 272 -3.23 -9.99 28.72
C GLU A 272 -4.14 -11.17 28.36
N THR A 273 -4.00 -11.68 27.12
CA THR A 273 -4.64 -12.92 26.67
C THR A 273 -3.62 -13.77 25.93
N ASP A 274 -3.53 -15.07 26.25
CA ASP A 274 -2.59 -16.01 25.59
C ASP A 274 -1.14 -15.48 25.43
N SER A 275 -0.63 -14.76 26.43
CA SER A 275 0.69 -14.10 26.42
C SER A 275 0.85 -12.89 25.48
N HIS A 276 -0.24 -12.36 24.94
CA HIS A 276 -0.29 -11.14 24.14
C HIS A 276 -0.95 -10.01 24.95
N PRO A 277 -0.24 -8.90 25.23
CA PRO A 277 -0.83 -7.73 25.86
C PRO A 277 -1.65 -6.92 24.85
N HIS A 278 -2.79 -6.39 25.28
CA HIS A 278 -3.63 -5.46 24.52
C HIS A 278 -3.82 -4.18 25.33
N VAL A 279 -3.70 -3.02 24.67
CA VAL A 279 -3.74 -1.72 25.34
C VAL A 279 -5.07 -1.04 25.08
N LEU A 280 -5.84 -0.78 26.13
CA LEU A 280 -7.21 -0.27 26.03
C LEU A 280 -7.42 1.01 26.83
N TRP A 281 -7.83 2.08 26.16
CA TRP A 281 -8.39 3.28 26.79
C TRP A 281 -9.90 3.30 26.65
N ARG A 282 -10.59 3.67 27.73
CA ARG A 282 -12.03 3.96 27.73
C ARG A 282 -12.25 5.32 28.39
N PHE A 283 -12.88 6.23 27.66
CA PHE A 283 -13.19 7.57 28.15
C PHE A 283 -14.68 7.68 28.47
N GLY A 284 -14.99 8.26 29.63
CA GLY A 284 -16.35 8.33 30.17
C GLY A 284 -16.93 6.98 30.64
N THR A 285 -18.00 7.02 31.43
CA THR A 285 -18.67 5.82 31.99
C THR A 285 -19.89 5.35 31.19
N GLY A 286 -20.31 6.12 30.18
CA GLY A 286 -21.46 5.79 29.33
C GLY A 286 -21.19 4.66 28.33
N PRO A 287 -22.17 4.35 27.44
CA PRO A 287 -21.94 3.42 26.34
C PRO A 287 -20.85 3.94 25.39
N ARG A 288 -20.13 3.01 24.75
CA ARG A 288 -19.15 3.35 23.72
C ARG A 288 -19.89 3.88 22.49
N LYS A 289 -19.40 4.99 21.93
CA LYS A 289 -19.95 5.63 20.72
C LYS A 289 -19.02 5.43 19.54
N VAL A 290 -17.73 5.64 19.73
CA VAL A 290 -16.70 5.50 18.69
C VAL A 290 -15.57 4.65 19.23
N VAL A 291 -15.19 3.62 18.47
CA VAL A 291 -14.09 2.72 18.81
C VAL A 291 -12.99 2.91 17.78
N LEU A 292 -11.78 3.20 18.23
CA LEU A 292 -10.58 3.28 17.40
C LEU A 292 -9.79 2.00 17.61
N ILE A 293 -9.43 1.33 16.52
CA ILE A 293 -8.77 0.02 16.56
C ILE A 293 -7.46 0.06 15.77
N GLY A 294 -6.41 -0.48 16.36
CA GLY A 294 -5.16 -0.78 15.70
C GLY A 294 -4.43 -1.92 16.38
N HIS A 295 -3.26 -2.29 15.90
CA HIS A 295 -2.41 -3.30 16.53
C HIS A 295 -0.95 -2.85 16.65
N HIS A 296 -0.29 -3.30 17.71
CA HIS A 296 1.11 -2.95 18.02
C HIS A 296 2.08 -4.10 17.80
N ASP A 297 1.60 -5.28 17.47
CA ASP A 297 2.40 -6.39 16.96
C ASP A 297 2.72 -6.21 15.47
N THR A 298 3.71 -6.94 14.97
CA THR A 298 4.17 -6.92 13.59
C THR A 298 4.62 -8.33 13.18
N VAL A 299 4.59 -8.63 11.88
CA VAL A 299 5.16 -9.88 11.32
C VAL A 299 6.68 -10.04 11.45
N TRP A 300 7.40 -8.98 11.84
CA TRP A 300 8.86 -8.93 11.75
C TRP A 300 9.55 -9.62 12.93
N PRO A 301 10.38 -10.66 12.71
CA PRO A 301 11.10 -11.32 13.80
C PRO A 301 12.03 -10.39 14.58
N THR A 302 12.15 -10.59 15.89
CA THR A 302 13.11 -9.89 16.75
C THR A 302 14.54 -10.00 16.18
N GLY A 303 15.25 -8.88 16.11
CA GLY A 303 16.55 -8.72 15.45
C GLY A 303 16.50 -8.14 14.03
N THR A 304 15.31 -7.99 13.43
CA THR A 304 15.13 -7.46 12.07
C THR A 304 15.74 -6.05 11.90
N LEU A 305 15.73 -5.22 12.95
CA LEU A 305 16.26 -3.86 12.90
C LEU A 305 17.75 -3.78 12.53
N ALA A 306 18.53 -4.85 12.74
CA ALA A 306 19.94 -4.88 12.35
C ALA A 306 20.13 -4.77 10.83
N GLU A 307 19.16 -5.24 10.05
CA GLU A 307 19.20 -5.24 8.57
C GLU A 307 18.22 -4.23 7.97
N PHE A 308 17.14 -3.92 8.68
CA PHE A 308 16.10 -2.99 8.25
C PHE A 308 15.85 -1.96 9.35
N PRO A 309 16.80 -1.03 9.58
CA PRO A 309 16.66 -0.03 10.62
C PRO A 309 15.63 1.03 10.24
N TYR A 310 15.14 1.75 11.26
CA TYR A 310 14.42 2.99 11.05
C TYR A 310 15.25 3.96 10.20
N SER A 311 14.63 4.54 9.17
CA SER A 311 15.23 5.62 8.40
C SER A 311 14.18 6.59 7.87
N VAL A 312 14.61 7.82 7.65
CA VAL A 312 13.81 8.85 6.98
C VAL A 312 14.66 9.48 5.89
N ALA A 313 14.19 9.42 4.66
CA ALA A 313 14.81 10.08 3.51
C ALA A 313 13.70 10.64 2.61
N ASP A 314 13.80 11.91 2.22
CA ASP A 314 12.87 12.58 1.30
C ASP A 314 11.39 12.45 1.69
N GLY A 315 11.09 12.50 2.99
CA GLY A 315 9.74 12.37 3.52
C GLY A 315 9.18 10.94 3.49
N VAL A 316 10.01 9.94 3.19
CA VAL A 316 9.70 8.52 3.26
C VAL A 316 10.29 7.93 4.53
N VAL A 317 9.44 7.38 5.38
CA VAL A 317 9.80 6.70 6.63
C VAL A 317 9.84 5.21 6.37
N ARG A 318 10.93 4.54 6.72
CA ARG A 318 11.10 3.08 6.55
C ARG A 318 11.42 2.41 7.87
N GLY A 319 11.02 1.16 7.98
CA GLY A 319 11.34 0.25 9.09
C GLY A 319 10.18 -0.70 9.41
N PRO A 320 10.42 -1.70 10.26
CA PRO A 320 9.41 -2.68 10.68
C PRO A 320 8.18 -2.02 11.30
N GLY A 321 7.02 -2.19 10.66
CA GLY A 321 5.74 -1.63 11.09
C GLY A 321 5.57 -0.13 10.81
N ALA A 322 6.40 0.45 9.93
CA ALA A 322 6.24 1.83 9.48
C ALA A 322 4.90 2.03 8.74
N ASP A 323 4.52 1.10 7.86
CA ASP A 323 3.22 1.12 7.21
C ASP A 323 2.19 0.38 8.06
N ASP A 324 2.55 -0.80 8.58
CA ASP A 324 1.65 -1.76 9.20
C ASP A 324 2.02 -2.15 10.66
N MET A 325 1.46 -1.47 11.67
CA MET A 325 0.71 -0.22 11.56
C MET A 325 1.06 0.78 12.66
N LYS A 326 2.32 0.82 13.10
CA LYS A 326 2.77 1.66 14.23
C LYS A 326 2.50 3.15 14.02
N GLY A 327 2.59 3.64 12.78
CA GLY A 327 2.23 5.02 12.45
C GLY A 327 0.71 5.27 12.53
N GLY A 328 -0.11 4.26 12.24
CA GLY A 328 -1.57 4.31 12.42
C GLY A 328 -1.97 4.45 13.88
N LEU A 329 -1.29 3.75 14.79
CA LEU A 329 -1.48 3.90 16.24
C LEU A 329 -1.26 5.35 16.69
N LEU A 330 -0.19 5.97 16.22
CA LEU A 330 0.11 7.37 16.56
C LEU A 330 -0.90 8.33 15.94
N ILE A 331 -1.35 8.10 14.71
CA ILE A 331 -2.42 8.91 14.10
C ILE A 331 -3.65 8.90 15.01
N ALA A 332 -4.08 7.74 15.51
CA ALA A 332 -5.20 7.63 16.44
C ALA A 332 -4.95 8.41 17.75
N LEU A 333 -3.79 8.21 18.39
CA LEU A 333 -3.46 8.85 19.67
C LEU A 333 -3.36 10.38 19.55
N TYR A 334 -2.66 10.88 18.53
CA TYR A 334 -2.52 12.32 18.29
C TYR A 334 -3.85 12.97 17.90
N ALA A 335 -4.68 12.28 17.09
CA ALA A 335 -6.00 12.78 16.75
C ALA A 335 -6.91 12.92 17.98
N MET A 336 -6.85 11.96 18.91
CA MET A 336 -7.63 11.98 20.15
C MET A 336 -7.08 12.98 21.17
N ALA A 337 -5.76 13.17 21.26
CA ALA A 337 -5.18 14.24 22.06
C ALA A 337 -5.64 15.61 21.58
N ARG A 338 -5.59 15.86 20.27
CA ARG A 338 -6.11 17.09 19.66
C ARG A 338 -7.60 17.28 19.92
N LEU A 339 -8.41 16.23 19.71
CA LEU A 339 -9.85 16.29 19.96
C LEU A 339 -10.17 16.58 21.42
N ARG A 340 -9.43 15.99 22.36
CA ARG A 340 -9.57 16.26 23.80
C ARG A 340 -9.30 17.73 24.10
N ASP A 341 -8.27 18.31 23.49
CA ASP A 341 -7.93 19.72 23.71
C ASP A 341 -8.98 20.66 23.09
N GLU A 342 -9.57 20.27 21.96
CA GLU A 342 -10.65 21.01 21.28
C GLU A 342 -12.02 20.90 22.01
N ARG A 343 -12.38 19.72 22.54
CA ARG A 343 -13.68 19.45 23.20
C ARG A 343 -13.66 19.49 24.73
N GLY A 344 -12.50 19.36 25.34
CA GLY A 344 -12.31 19.22 26.80
C GLY A 344 -12.49 17.81 27.36
N ASN A 345 -13.07 16.86 26.62
CA ASN A 345 -13.20 15.45 27.03
C ASN A 345 -13.30 14.51 25.80
N LEU A 346 -13.26 13.20 26.06
CA LEU A 346 -13.38 12.14 25.05
C LEU A 346 -14.51 11.15 25.40
N ASP A 347 -15.52 11.57 26.17
CA ASP A 347 -16.54 10.66 26.71
C ASP A 347 -17.24 9.86 25.59
N GLY A 348 -17.28 8.53 25.76
CA GLY A 348 -17.83 7.60 24.77
C GLY A 348 -16.82 7.11 23.74
N VAL A 349 -15.56 7.55 23.77
CA VAL A 349 -14.48 6.98 22.94
C VAL A 349 -13.85 5.77 23.65
N SER A 350 -13.56 4.72 22.88
CA SER A 350 -12.56 3.72 23.25
C SER A 350 -11.47 3.60 22.19
N ILE A 351 -10.25 3.30 22.64
CA ILE A 351 -9.08 3.11 21.79
C ILE A 351 -8.48 1.77 22.18
N LEU A 352 -8.51 0.79 21.27
CA LEU A 352 -7.99 -0.55 21.47
C LEU A 352 -6.80 -0.77 20.53
N MET A 353 -5.63 -1.00 21.12
CA MET A 353 -4.43 -1.42 20.40
C MET A 353 -4.16 -2.89 20.73
N THR A 354 -4.47 -3.79 19.79
CA THR A 354 -4.30 -5.24 19.93
C THR A 354 -2.83 -5.63 19.76
N GLY A 355 -2.50 -6.88 20.11
CA GLY A 355 -1.12 -7.36 20.14
C GLY A 355 -0.95 -8.70 19.44
N ASP A 356 -1.94 -9.13 18.67
CA ASP A 356 -2.06 -10.45 18.06
C ASP A 356 -2.79 -10.41 16.70
N GLU A 357 -2.92 -9.24 16.06
CA GLU A 357 -3.67 -9.11 14.80
C GLU A 357 -3.06 -9.97 13.70
N GLU A 358 -1.73 -9.97 13.61
CA GLU A 358 -0.96 -10.67 12.57
C GLU A 358 -1.06 -12.20 12.71
N LEU A 359 -1.57 -12.69 13.84
CA LEU A 359 -1.87 -14.10 14.10
C LEU A 359 -3.35 -14.44 13.82
N GLY A 360 -4.15 -13.47 13.39
CA GLY A 360 -5.58 -13.63 13.17
C GLY A 360 -6.44 -13.16 14.35
N SER A 361 -5.86 -12.47 15.34
CA SER A 361 -6.52 -11.91 16.53
C SER A 361 -7.20 -12.92 17.47
N PRO A 362 -6.61 -14.10 17.75
CA PRO A 362 -7.27 -15.15 18.53
C PRO A 362 -7.62 -14.73 19.97
N GLY A 363 -6.78 -13.91 20.60
CA GLY A 363 -6.94 -13.46 21.98
C GLY A 363 -7.70 -12.14 22.10
N SER A 364 -7.54 -11.24 21.13
CA SER A 364 -8.20 -9.93 21.14
C SER A 364 -9.60 -9.90 20.53
N ARG A 365 -10.00 -10.93 19.75
CA ARG A 365 -11.31 -10.98 19.09
C ARG A 365 -12.49 -10.62 19.99
N GLN A 366 -12.58 -11.24 21.16
CA GLN A 366 -13.71 -10.98 22.07
C GLN A 366 -13.71 -9.52 22.57
N ILE A 367 -12.53 -8.95 22.83
CA ILE A 367 -12.37 -7.56 23.27
C ILE A 367 -12.82 -6.61 22.17
N ILE A 368 -12.41 -6.88 20.92
CA ILE A 368 -12.82 -6.10 19.74
C ILE A 368 -14.34 -6.11 19.59
N GLU A 369 -14.95 -7.31 19.62
CA GLU A 369 -16.39 -7.48 19.47
C GLU A 369 -17.17 -6.79 20.60
N ASP A 370 -16.70 -6.87 21.84
CA ASP A 370 -17.36 -6.26 23.01
C ASP A 370 -17.27 -4.73 23.00
N GLU A 371 -16.13 -4.14 22.61
CA GLU A 371 -16.01 -2.70 22.47
C GLU A 371 -16.85 -2.15 21.33
N ALA A 372 -16.89 -2.86 20.20
CA ALA A 372 -17.60 -2.43 19.00
C ALA A 372 -19.12 -2.57 19.13
N ARG A 373 -19.62 -3.56 19.87
CA ARG A 373 -21.05 -3.88 19.92
C ARG A 373 -21.88 -2.71 20.44
N GLY A 374 -22.76 -2.20 19.58
CA GLY A 374 -23.63 -1.06 19.90
C GLY A 374 -22.96 0.30 19.79
N ALA A 375 -21.67 0.37 19.44
CA ALA A 375 -21.03 1.62 19.03
C ALA A 375 -21.62 2.13 17.72
N LYS A 376 -21.53 3.44 17.49
CA LYS A 376 -21.97 4.09 16.25
C LYS A 376 -20.98 3.88 15.11
N ALA A 377 -19.70 3.77 15.45
CA ALA A 377 -18.62 3.65 14.48
C ALA A 377 -17.42 2.90 15.07
N ALA A 378 -16.82 2.05 14.25
CA ALA A 378 -15.47 1.54 14.44
C ALA A 378 -14.54 2.12 13.35
N LEU A 379 -13.41 2.65 13.77
CA LEU A 379 -12.40 3.30 12.92
C LEU A 379 -11.10 2.48 13.03
N VAL A 380 -10.67 1.87 11.93
CA VAL A 380 -9.50 0.98 11.90
C VAL A 380 -8.30 1.68 11.27
N PHE A 381 -7.17 1.66 11.97
CA PHE A 381 -5.96 2.45 11.66
C PHE A 381 -4.86 1.68 10.92
N GLU A 382 -5.24 0.57 10.31
CA GLU A 382 -4.51 -0.09 9.22
C GLU A 382 -4.07 0.89 8.13
N SER A 383 -3.06 0.50 7.34
CA SER A 383 -2.56 1.34 6.25
C SER A 383 -3.65 1.69 5.24
N GLY A 384 -3.65 2.94 4.79
CA GLY A 384 -4.48 3.39 3.67
C GLY A 384 -3.95 2.86 2.33
N ALA A 385 -4.74 3.04 1.28
CA ALA A 385 -4.27 2.77 -0.08
C ALA A 385 -3.12 3.72 -0.48
N PRO A 386 -2.26 3.36 -1.44
CA PRO A 386 -1.12 4.20 -1.85
C PRO A 386 -1.48 5.62 -2.30
N ASP A 387 -2.72 5.83 -2.77
CA ASP A 387 -3.23 7.15 -3.17
C ASP A 387 -3.94 7.92 -2.03
N GLY A 388 -3.84 7.43 -0.79
CA GLY A 388 -4.52 7.96 0.38
C GLY A 388 -5.95 7.45 0.57
N GLY A 389 -6.42 6.54 -0.29
CA GLY A 389 -7.75 5.95 -0.16
C GLY A 389 -7.96 5.20 1.16
N VAL A 390 -9.21 5.15 1.62
CA VAL A 390 -9.65 4.33 2.76
C VAL A 390 -10.24 3.00 2.28
N LYS A 391 -10.18 1.97 3.11
CA LYS A 391 -10.70 0.63 2.78
C LYS A 391 -12.17 0.58 3.20
N ILE A 392 -13.05 0.44 2.20
CA ILE A 392 -14.51 0.35 2.42
C ILE A 392 -15.02 -1.09 2.36
N ALA A 393 -14.21 -2.02 1.87
CA ALA A 393 -14.54 -3.43 1.87
C ALA A 393 -13.30 -4.30 2.06
N ARG A 394 -13.46 -5.39 2.82
CA ARG A 394 -12.46 -6.45 3.03
C ARG A 394 -13.14 -7.81 2.89
N LYS A 395 -12.51 -8.73 2.16
CA LYS A 395 -13.01 -10.11 2.10
C LYS A 395 -12.98 -10.76 3.49
N GLY A 396 -13.94 -11.65 3.74
CA GLY A 396 -13.91 -12.55 4.89
C GLY A 396 -12.79 -13.58 4.74
N VAL A 397 -12.37 -14.17 5.85
CA VAL A 397 -11.31 -15.17 5.91
C VAL A 397 -11.85 -16.42 6.57
N ALA A 398 -11.68 -17.55 5.90
CA ALA A 398 -11.95 -18.88 6.43
C ALA A 398 -10.76 -19.79 6.15
N ILE A 399 -10.34 -20.57 7.14
CA ILE A 399 -9.16 -21.43 7.08
C ILE A 399 -9.62 -22.84 7.43
N TYR A 400 -9.32 -23.79 6.55
CA TYR A 400 -9.69 -25.19 6.74
C TYR A 400 -8.48 -26.12 6.65
N SER A 401 -8.56 -27.24 7.36
CA SER A 401 -7.66 -28.38 7.24
C SER A 401 -8.49 -29.62 6.97
N LEU A 402 -8.34 -30.21 5.79
CA LEU A 402 -8.97 -31.47 5.41
C LEU A 402 -7.99 -32.61 5.66
N GLU A 403 -8.37 -33.55 6.53
CA GLU A 403 -7.64 -34.77 6.83
C GLU A 403 -8.31 -35.97 6.15
N VAL A 404 -7.53 -36.76 5.42
CA VAL A 404 -7.97 -38.02 4.81
C VAL A 404 -7.37 -39.18 5.58
N THR A 405 -8.23 -40.13 5.98
CA THR A 405 -7.83 -41.43 6.53
C THR A 405 -8.19 -42.54 5.55
N GLY A 406 -7.19 -43.27 5.09
CA GLY A 406 -7.28 -44.49 4.29
C GLY A 406 -6.76 -45.71 5.05
N LEU A 407 -6.13 -46.64 4.34
CA LEU A 407 -5.62 -47.91 4.87
C LEU A 407 -4.34 -48.31 4.15
N ALA A 408 -3.29 -48.62 4.92
CA ALA A 408 -2.01 -49.00 4.35
C ALA A 408 -2.02 -50.43 3.81
N ALA A 409 -1.34 -50.65 2.70
CA ALA A 409 -1.05 -51.96 2.13
C ALA A 409 0.29 -51.92 1.39
N HIS A 410 0.95 -53.06 1.21
CA HIS A 410 2.19 -53.11 0.45
C HIS A 410 1.88 -52.93 -1.05
N ALA A 411 2.42 -51.87 -1.67
CA ALA A 411 2.04 -51.45 -3.02
C ALA A 411 2.36 -52.50 -4.10
N GLY A 412 3.38 -53.33 -3.88
CA GLY A 412 3.79 -54.39 -4.82
C GLY A 412 3.28 -55.81 -4.51
N VAL A 413 2.52 -56.03 -3.43
CA VAL A 413 2.05 -57.39 -3.06
C VAL A 413 0.53 -57.47 -3.13
N GLU A 414 -0.18 -56.62 -2.38
CA GLU A 414 -1.65 -56.65 -2.30
C GLU A 414 -2.22 -55.21 -2.23
N PRO A 415 -1.92 -54.33 -3.22
CA PRO A 415 -2.34 -52.93 -3.18
C PRO A 415 -3.87 -52.77 -3.08
N GLU A 416 -4.65 -53.72 -3.58
CA GLU A 416 -6.11 -53.75 -3.54
C GLU A 416 -6.70 -53.89 -2.13
N LYS A 417 -5.91 -54.30 -1.14
CA LYS A 417 -6.31 -54.29 0.28
C LYS A 417 -6.16 -52.92 0.94
N GLY A 418 -5.47 -51.99 0.28
CA GLY A 418 -5.27 -50.62 0.76
C GLY A 418 -6.39 -49.68 0.34
N ILE A 419 -6.51 -48.55 1.05
CA ILE A 419 -7.37 -47.43 0.69
C ILE A 419 -6.46 -46.22 0.54
N ASN A 420 -6.28 -45.77 -0.70
CA ASN A 420 -5.23 -44.82 -1.05
C ASN A 420 -5.64 -43.37 -0.72
N ALA A 421 -5.12 -42.85 0.39
CA ALA A 421 -5.37 -41.48 0.83
C ALA A 421 -4.81 -40.41 -0.12
N THR A 422 -3.79 -40.73 -0.93
CA THR A 422 -3.25 -39.80 -1.95
C THR A 422 -4.26 -39.56 -3.06
N ILE A 423 -4.94 -40.62 -3.52
CA ILE A 423 -5.97 -40.49 -4.56
C ILE A 423 -7.17 -39.71 -4.02
N GLU A 424 -7.59 -40.02 -2.80
CA GLU A 424 -8.70 -39.32 -2.17
C GLU A 424 -8.42 -37.83 -1.98
N VAL A 425 -7.26 -37.45 -1.41
CA VAL A 425 -6.94 -36.02 -1.22
C VAL A 425 -6.78 -35.29 -2.55
N ALA A 426 -6.24 -35.95 -3.58
CA ALA A 426 -6.13 -35.35 -4.92
C ALA A 426 -7.51 -35.06 -5.53
N ASN A 427 -8.47 -35.98 -5.37
CA ASN A 427 -9.85 -35.76 -5.81
C ASN A 427 -10.50 -34.60 -5.06
N GLN A 428 -10.27 -34.48 -3.74
CA GLN A 428 -10.79 -33.36 -2.95
C GLN A 428 -10.17 -32.02 -3.36
N VAL A 429 -8.85 -31.97 -3.62
CA VAL A 429 -8.17 -30.75 -4.08
C VAL A 429 -8.80 -30.20 -5.36
N VAL A 430 -9.08 -31.06 -6.34
CA VAL A 430 -9.73 -30.64 -7.59
C VAL A 430 -11.12 -30.07 -7.32
N LYS A 431 -11.94 -30.77 -6.53
CA LYS A 431 -13.29 -30.31 -6.15
C LYS A 431 -13.29 -28.99 -5.38
N ILE A 432 -12.33 -28.81 -4.46
CA ILE A 432 -12.21 -27.58 -3.67
C ILE A 432 -11.80 -26.42 -4.56
N ALA A 433 -10.86 -26.63 -5.49
CA ALA A 433 -10.43 -25.60 -6.43
C ALA A 433 -11.56 -25.15 -7.37
N GLU A 434 -12.52 -26.03 -7.71
CA GLU A 434 -13.72 -25.68 -8.50
C GLU A 434 -14.65 -24.68 -7.78
N LEU A 435 -14.49 -24.48 -6.47
CA LEU A 435 -15.27 -23.50 -5.71
C LEU A 435 -14.75 -22.06 -5.86
N HIS A 436 -13.57 -21.87 -6.45
CA HIS A 436 -13.02 -20.56 -6.75
C HIS A 436 -13.87 -19.85 -7.82
N ASP A 437 -14.45 -18.70 -7.47
CA ASP A 437 -15.22 -17.89 -8.40
C ASP A 437 -14.90 -16.39 -8.21
N PRO A 438 -13.98 -15.83 -9.02
CA PRO A 438 -13.60 -14.43 -8.90
C PRO A 438 -14.71 -13.49 -9.38
N SER A 439 -15.68 -13.97 -10.17
CA SER A 439 -16.76 -13.13 -10.70
C SER A 439 -17.71 -12.64 -9.61
N VAL A 440 -17.82 -13.39 -8.51
CA VAL A 440 -18.56 -13.02 -7.29
C VAL A 440 -17.62 -12.65 -6.13
N GLY A 441 -16.32 -12.48 -6.40
CA GLY A 441 -15.33 -12.06 -5.41
C GLY A 441 -14.85 -13.17 -4.47
N THR A 442 -15.04 -14.43 -4.83
CA THR A 442 -14.64 -15.59 -4.02
C THR A 442 -13.30 -16.14 -4.45
N SER A 443 -12.51 -16.62 -3.49
CA SER A 443 -11.26 -17.31 -3.75
C SER A 443 -11.14 -18.49 -2.80
N VAL A 444 -11.10 -19.71 -3.32
CA VAL A 444 -10.88 -20.93 -2.54
C VAL A 444 -9.61 -21.58 -3.06
N VAL A 445 -8.58 -21.66 -2.21
CA VAL A 445 -7.24 -22.06 -2.62
C VAL A 445 -6.76 -23.19 -1.73
N PRO A 446 -6.60 -24.42 -2.24
CA PRO A 446 -5.80 -25.44 -1.58
C PRO A 446 -4.34 -24.99 -1.54
N THR A 447 -3.74 -24.89 -0.35
CA THR A 447 -2.44 -24.22 -0.15
C THR A 447 -1.29 -25.18 0.13
N LEU A 448 -1.48 -26.14 1.04
CA LEU A 448 -0.44 -27.06 1.50
C LEU A 448 -0.98 -28.48 1.51
N MET A 449 -0.28 -29.43 0.90
CA MET A 449 -0.70 -30.84 0.85
C MET A 449 0.43 -31.79 1.25
N HIS A 450 0.12 -32.76 2.11
CA HIS A 450 1.02 -33.85 2.50
C HIS A 450 0.31 -35.21 2.36
N SER A 451 1.02 -36.24 1.89
CA SER A 451 0.47 -37.60 1.79
C SER A 451 1.55 -38.67 1.81
N GLY A 452 1.29 -39.75 2.56
CA GLY A 452 2.18 -40.91 2.65
C GLY A 452 3.50 -40.66 3.36
N SER A 453 4.33 -41.70 3.46
CA SER A 453 5.63 -41.66 4.13
C SER A 453 6.72 -42.47 3.42
N THR A 454 6.35 -43.45 2.60
CA THR A 454 7.27 -44.33 1.86
C THR A 454 6.70 -44.62 0.47
N THR A 455 7.56 -44.98 -0.48
CA THR A 455 7.17 -45.18 -1.89
C THR A 455 6.54 -46.54 -2.18
N ASN A 456 6.78 -47.54 -1.34
CA ASN A 456 6.30 -48.92 -1.53
C ASN A 456 5.06 -49.28 -0.67
N THR A 457 4.39 -48.28 -0.10
CA THR A 457 3.20 -48.46 0.75
C THR A 457 2.05 -47.62 0.20
N VAL A 458 0.86 -48.20 0.08
CA VAL A 458 -0.38 -47.45 -0.19
C VAL A 458 -0.59 -46.44 0.96
N PRO A 459 -0.64 -45.13 0.69
CA PRO A 459 -0.74 -44.12 1.75
C PRO A 459 -2.05 -44.21 2.54
N ALA A 460 -1.95 -44.30 3.87
CA ALA A 460 -3.11 -44.35 4.76
C ALA A 460 -3.54 -42.98 5.29
N LYS A 461 -2.75 -41.92 5.10
CA LYS A 461 -3.05 -40.58 5.58
C LYS A 461 -2.65 -39.52 4.56
N ALA A 462 -3.46 -38.47 4.47
CA ALA A 462 -3.14 -37.25 3.76
C ALA A 462 -3.79 -36.05 4.45
N VAL A 463 -3.24 -34.86 4.27
CA VAL A 463 -3.79 -33.60 4.77
C VAL A 463 -3.68 -32.55 3.68
N VAL A 464 -4.68 -31.68 3.56
CA VAL A 464 -4.62 -30.47 2.75
C VAL A 464 -5.17 -29.25 3.51
N GLY A 465 -4.43 -28.14 3.50
CA GLY A 465 -4.88 -26.84 3.97
C GLY A 465 -5.63 -26.07 2.88
N VAL A 466 -6.64 -25.30 3.26
CA VAL A 466 -7.46 -24.49 2.34
C VAL A 466 -7.61 -23.08 2.92
N ASP A 467 -7.23 -22.06 2.14
CA ASP A 467 -7.55 -20.65 2.41
C ASP A 467 -8.77 -20.27 1.55
N SER A 468 -9.81 -19.77 2.21
CA SER A 468 -11.03 -19.29 1.55
C SER A 468 -11.28 -17.84 1.90
N ARG A 469 -11.50 -17.03 0.85
CA ARG A 469 -11.83 -15.60 0.93
C ARG A 469 -13.13 -15.35 0.20
N ALA A 470 -14.03 -14.60 0.81
CA ALA A 470 -15.33 -14.26 0.20
C ALA A 470 -15.64 -12.78 0.36
N ALA A 471 -16.20 -12.16 -0.68
CA ALA A 471 -16.57 -10.73 -0.63
C ALA A 471 -17.86 -10.45 0.14
N SER A 472 -18.72 -11.45 0.35
CA SER A 472 -20.00 -11.32 1.04
C SER A 472 -20.24 -12.44 2.05
N VAL A 473 -21.06 -12.17 3.07
CA VAL A 473 -21.38 -13.13 4.13
C VAL A 473 -22.05 -14.37 3.54
N THR A 474 -23.04 -14.16 2.65
CA THR A 474 -23.77 -15.24 1.98
C THR A 474 -22.85 -16.18 1.21
N GLU A 475 -21.84 -15.63 0.55
CA GLU A 475 -20.91 -16.43 -0.23
C GLU A 475 -19.91 -17.16 0.69
N GLN A 476 -19.48 -16.51 1.77
CA GLN A 476 -18.68 -17.18 2.79
C GLN A 476 -19.40 -18.39 3.41
N GLU A 477 -20.68 -18.22 3.77
CA GLU A 477 -21.53 -19.28 4.31
C GLU A 477 -21.78 -20.40 3.30
N ARG A 478 -21.96 -20.08 2.01
CA ARG A 478 -22.10 -21.10 0.96
C ARG A 478 -20.84 -21.97 0.86
N ILE A 479 -19.66 -21.35 0.83
CA ILE A 479 -18.40 -22.08 0.76
C ILE A 479 -18.20 -22.92 2.02
N ASP A 480 -18.46 -22.37 3.21
CA ASP A 480 -18.34 -23.10 4.47
C ASP A 480 -19.27 -24.32 4.53
N ALA A 481 -20.52 -24.18 4.08
CA ALA A 481 -21.47 -25.29 4.01
C ALA A 481 -21.02 -26.41 3.04
N ILE A 482 -20.40 -26.05 1.91
CA ILE A 482 -19.87 -27.03 0.96
C ILE A 482 -18.64 -27.75 1.53
N LEU A 483 -17.68 -26.99 2.09
CA LEU A 483 -16.44 -27.56 2.63
C LEU A 483 -16.69 -28.44 3.85
N SER A 484 -17.59 -28.04 4.74
CA SER A 484 -17.95 -28.82 5.94
C SER A 484 -18.70 -30.13 5.63
N THR A 485 -19.22 -30.29 4.41
CA THR A 485 -20.01 -31.47 3.99
C THR A 485 -19.32 -32.30 2.91
N LEU A 486 -18.02 -32.08 2.67
CA LEU A 486 -17.23 -32.87 1.72
C LEU A 486 -17.28 -34.36 2.05
N SER A 487 -17.69 -35.14 1.06
CA SER A 487 -17.84 -36.59 1.18
C SER A 487 -16.70 -37.32 0.46
N PRO A 488 -16.25 -38.49 0.98
CA PRO A 488 -15.19 -39.26 0.37
C PRO A 488 -15.56 -39.75 -1.04
N THR A 489 -14.58 -39.81 -1.94
CA THR A 489 -14.75 -40.34 -3.30
C THR A 489 -14.23 -41.76 -3.47
N VAL A 490 -13.21 -42.13 -2.71
CA VAL A 490 -12.61 -43.45 -2.67
C VAL A 490 -13.36 -44.29 -1.63
N ALA A 491 -13.85 -45.45 -2.06
CA ALA A 491 -14.59 -46.36 -1.19
C ALA A 491 -13.77 -46.74 0.06
N GLY A 492 -14.35 -46.55 1.25
CA GLY A 492 -13.72 -46.86 2.53
C GLY A 492 -12.82 -45.74 3.09
N ALA A 493 -12.51 -44.69 2.32
CA ALA A 493 -11.80 -43.54 2.84
C ALA A 493 -12.69 -42.71 3.78
N LYS A 494 -12.08 -41.99 4.71
CA LYS A 494 -12.74 -41.01 5.58
C LYS A 494 -12.14 -39.63 5.33
N VAL A 495 -12.99 -38.62 5.28
CA VAL A 495 -12.63 -37.21 5.15
C VAL A 495 -13.14 -36.49 6.40
N ASP A 496 -12.24 -35.77 7.09
CA ASP A 496 -12.52 -34.93 8.24
C ASP A 496 -12.09 -33.50 7.89
N VAL A 497 -12.99 -32.52 7.99
CA VAL A 497 -12.69 -31.12 7.72
C VAL A 497 -12.74 -30.35 9.03
N ARG A 498 -11.62 -29.71 9.37
CA ARG A 498 -11.47 -28.85 10.55
C ARG A 498 -11.25 -27.40 10.15
N GLY A 499 -11.39 -26.49 11.10
CA GLY A 499 -11.31 -25.06 10.85
C GLY A 499 -12.70 -24.48 10.57
N GLY A 500 -12.75 -23.40 9.80
CA GLY A 500 -14.00 -22.69 9.52
C GLY A 500 -13.80 -21.21 9.24
N ILE A 501 -14.91 -20.49 9.25
CA ILE A 501 -14.93 -19.03 9.17
C ILE A 501 -14.20 -18.44 10.38
N ASN A 502 -13.14 -17.68 10.11
CA ASN A 502 -12.45 -16.88 11.12
C ASN A 502 -13.06 -15.47 11.21
N ARG A 503 -13.04 -14.74 10.08
CA ARG A 503 -13.48 -13.35 9.95
C ARG A 503 -14.62 -13.25 8.94
N ALA A 504 -15.77 -12.69 9.31
CA ALA A 504 -16.81 -12.32 8.36
C ALA A 504 -16.32 -11.19 7.43
N PRO A 505 -16.84 -11.01 6.20
CA PRO A 505 -16.43 -9.91 5.34
C PRO A 505 -16.84 -8.54 5.91
N LEU A 506 -15.97 -7.54 5.75
CA LEU A 506 -16.36 -6.14 5.86
C LEU A 506 -16.98 -5.77 4.51
N GLU A 507 -18.30 -5.86 4.41
CA GLU A 507 -19.03 -5.51 3.20
C GLU A 507 -19.14 -3.98 3.04
N GLU A 508 -19.10 -3.50 1.80
CA GLU A 508 -19.12 -2.06 1.46
C GLU A 508 -20.19 -1.25 2.21
N LYS A 509 -21.41 -1.80 2.30
CA LYS A 509 -22.54 -1.17 3.00
C LYS A 509 -22.25 -0.78 4.45
N MET A 510 -21.32 -1.47 5.12
CA MET A 510 -20.93 -1.19 6.51
C MET A 510 -20.07 0.07 6.63
N ALA A 511 -19.35 0.44 5.56
CA ALA A 511 -18.44 1.57 5.53
C ALA A 511 -19.05 2.83 4.90
N MET A 512 -20.02 2.69 3.99
CA MET A 512 -20.47 3.80 3.12
C MET A 512 -20.95 5.04 3.89
N GLY A 513 -21.65 4.87 5.02
CA GLY A 513 -22.07 5.99 5.85
C GLY A 513 -20.91 6.78 6.43
N LEU A 514 -19.88 6.09 6.94
CA LEU A 514 -18.67 6.69 7.48
C LEU A 514 -17.78 7.28 6.37
N TYR A 515 -17.68 6.60 5.23
CA TYR A 515 -16.94 7.09 4.07
C TYR A 515 -17.52 8.40 3.53
N ALA A 516 -18.84 8.51 3.39
CA ALA A 516 -19.49 9.74 2.96
C ALA A 516 -19.24 10.92 3.93
N ARG A 517 -19.17 10.64 5.24
CA ARG A 517 -18.78 11.63 6.25
C ARG A 517 -17.32 12.04 6.10
N ALA A 518 -16.41 11.06 6.06
CA ALA A 518 -14.98 11.29 5.91
C ALA A 518 -14.66 12.08 4.62
N GLN A 519 -15.32 11.77 3.51
CA GLN A 519 -15.13 12.49 2.24
C GLN A 519 -15.57 13.95 2.34
N ARG A 520 -16.73 14.23 2.96
CA ARG A 520 -17.20 15.60 3.20
C ARG A 520 -16.24 16.37 4.12
N LEU A 521 -15.77 15.74 5.19
CA LEU A 521 -14.83 16.36 6.13
C LEU A 521 -13.46 16.62 5.49
N SER A 522 -12.97 15.69 4.68
CA SER A 522 -11.76 15.86 3.87
C SER A 522 -11.86 17.12 2.99
N ALA A 523 -13.02 17.32 2.32
CA ALA A 523 -13.26 18.52 1.52
C ALA A 523 -13.33 19.79 2.38
N HIS A 524 -13.95 19.74 3.56
CA HIS A 524 -14.05 20.87 4.48
C HIS A 524 -12.68 21.30 5.04
N LEU A 525 -11.80 20.33 5.27
CA LEU A 525 -10.41 20.55 5.72
C LEU A 525 -9.47 21.00 4.59
N GLY A 526 -9.97 21.12 3.35
CA GLY A 526 -9.16 21.49 2.18
C GLY A 526 -8.19 20.40 1.74
N HIS A 527 -8.41 19.15 2.14
CA HIS A 527 -7.62 18.01 1.68
C HIS A 527 -8.03 17.58 0.26
N PRO A 528 -7.16 16.85 -0.47
CA PRO A 528 -7.56 16.18 -1.70
C PRO A 528 -8.80 15.29 -1.51
N PRO A 529 -9.56 15.00 -2.58
CA PRO A 529 -10.71 14.11 -2.48
C PRO A 529 -10.32 12.75 -1.89
N LEU A 530 -10.96 12.37 -0.78
CA LEU A 530 -10.77 11.06 -0.18
C LEU A 530 -11.36 10.01 -1.12
N ARG A 531 -10.52 9.05 -1.52
CA ARG A 531 -10.90 7.90 -2.35
C ARG A 531 -11.19 6.68 -1.48
N SER A 532 -11.79 5.67 -2.09
CA SER A 532 -12.05 4.38 -1.46
C SER A 532 -11.54 3.22 -2.30
N VAL A 533 -11.19 2.13 -1.62
CA VAL A 533 -10.78 0.87 -2.24
C VAL A 533 -11.44 -0.32 -1.56
N ALA A 534 -11.58 -1.42 -2.30
CA ALA A 534 -11.91 -2.74 -1.76
C ALA A 534 -10.66 -3.62 -1.84
N VAL A 535 -10.39 -4.39 -0.78
CA VAL A 535 -9.17 -5.24 -0.71
C VAL A 535 -9.48 -6.68 -0.29
N GLY A 536 -8.58 -7.60 -0.63
CA GLY A 536 -8.73 -9.03 -0.33
C GLY A 536 -8.30 -9.45 1.08
N GLY A 537 -7.43 -8.67 1.73
CA GLY A 537 -6.93 -8.96 3.08
C GLY A 537 -7.94 -8.62 4.18
N GLY A 538 -8.04 -9.46 5.20
CA GLY A 538 -8.82 -9.16 6.41
C GLY A 538 -8.08 -8.21 7.34
N SER A 539 -8.76 -7.71 8.37
CA SER A 539 -8.23 -6.95 9.50
C SER A 539 -9.13 -7.14 10.72
N ASP A 540 -8.81 -6.51 11.84
CA ASP A 540 -9.71 -6.42 13.00
C ASP A 540 -11.05 -5.73 12.68
N GLY A 541 -11.11 -4.91 11.62
CA GLY A 541 -12.35 -4.29 11.13
C GLY A 541 -13.40 -5.30 10.65
N ASN A 542 -12.98 -6.50 10.26
CA ASN A 542 -13.90 -7.57 9.92
C ASN A 542 -14.73 -8.01 11.14
N PHE A 543 -14.16 -8.01 12.35
CA PHE A 543 -14.88 -8.40 13.57
C PHE A 543 -15.91 -7.33 13.96
N THR A 544 -15.55 -6.05 13.87
CA THR A 544 -16.48 -4.96 14.20
C THR A 544 -17.65 -4.88 13.22
N ALA A 545 -17.37 -5.04 11.92
CA ALA A 545 -18.42 -5.16 10.91
C ALA A 545 -19.28 -6.41 11.14
N GLY A 546 -18.67 -7.53 11.52
CA GLY A 546 -19.34 -8.80 11.80
C GLY A 546 -20.35 -8.74 12.96
N VAL A 547 -20.11 -7.89 13.97
CA VAL A 547 -21.07 -7.65 15.07
C VAL A 547 -22.10 -6.56 14.75
N GLY A 548 -22.09 -6.03 13.52
CA GLY A 548 -23.08 -5.08 13.01
C GLY A 548 -22.71 -3.61 13.19
N THR A 549 -21.48 -3.30 13.61
CA THR A 549 -21.02 -1.92 13.82
C THR A 549 -20.57 -1.30 12.50
N PRO A 550 -21.09 -0.11 12.11
CA PRO A 550 -20.56 0.61 10.96
C PRO A 550 -19.05 0.78 11.10
N THR A 551 -18.28 0.35 10.10
CA THR A 551 -16.83 0.24 10.19
C THR A 551 -16.18 0.81 8.95
N ILE A 552 -15.15 1.65 9.13
CA ILE A 552 -14.26 2.09 8.05
C ILE A 552 -12.81 1.80 8.43
N ASP A 553 -12.02 1.42 7.43
CA ASP A 553 -10.65 0.94 7.60
C ASP A 553 -9.69 1.74 6.70
N GLY A 554 -8.39 1.60 6.90
CA GLY A 554 -7.36 2.30 6.13
C GLY A 554 -7.18 3.76 6.56
N LEU A 555 -7.46 4.09 7.82
CA LEU A 555 -7.27 5.43 8.39
C LEU A 555 -5.85 5.67 8.90
N GLY A 556 -4.97 4.67 8.83
CA GLY A 556 -3.58 4.76 9.23
C GLY A 556 -2.70 5.52 8.24
N THR A 557 -1.42 5.14 8.25
CA THR A 557 -0.42 5.75 7.37
C THR A 557 -0.77 5.48 5.90
N VAL A 558 -0.17 6.28 5.01
CA VAL A 558 -0.22 6.05 3.56
C VAL A 558 1.17 5.70 3.12
N GLY A 559 1.31 4.59 2.41
CA GLY A 559 2.62 4.01 2.14
C GLY A 559 2.49 2.76 1.28
N GLY A 560 3.37 1.79 1.55
CA GLY A 560 3.25 0.47 0.96
C GLY A 560 4.40 -0.45 1.30
N GLY A 561 4.34 -1.67 0.78
CA GLY A 561 5.30 -2.71 1.09
C GLY A 561 5.09 -3.32 2.48
N SER A 562 3.89 -3.25 3.04
CA SER A 562 3.50 -3.98 4.25
C SER A 562 3.93 -5.45 4.12
N HIS A 563 4.53 -6.01 5.17
CA HIS A 563 5.08 -7.37 5.21
C HIS A 563 6.25 -7.63 4.23
N ALA A 564 6.86 -6.58 3.66
CA ALA A 564 7.99 -6.68 2.74
C ALA A 564 9.13 -5.72 3.12
N ARG A 565 10.36 -6.01 2.68
CA ARG A 565 11.53 -5.14 2.97
C ARG A 565 11.44 -3.75 2.33
N THR A 566 10.46 -3.53 1.47
CA THR A 566 10.13 -2.22 0.89
C THR A 566 9.17 -1.41 1.75
N GLU A 567 8.75 -1.91 2.92
CA GLU A 567 7.82 -1.25 3.83
C GLU A 567 8.21 0.22 4.09
N HIS A 568 7.25 1.10 3.91
CA HIS A 568 7.43 2.52 4.12
C HIS A 568 6.10 3.26 4.33
N ALA A 569 6.17 4.36 5.06
CA ALA A 569 5.10 5.36 5.18
C ALA A 569 5.54 6.70 4.61
N LEU A 570 4.60 7.47 4.09
CA LEU A 570 4.80 8.79 3.51
C LEU A 570 4.43 9.87 4.52
N GLN A 571 5.44 10.62 5.00
CA GLN A 571 5.29 11.63 6.05
C GLN A 571 4.26 12.71 5.69
N LEU A 572 4.15 13.07 4.41
CA LEU A 572 3.23 14.08 3.90
C LEU A 572 1.75 13.81 4.25
N TRP A 573 1.37 12.54 4.42
CA TRP A 573 -0.02 12.16 4.69
C TRP A 573 -0.40 12.17 6.16
N ILE A 574 0.59 12.14 7.07
CA ILE A 574 0.36 12.00 8.51
C ILE A 574 -0.50 13.15 9.07
N PRO A 575 -0.19 14.44 8.83
CA PRO A 575 -1.01 15.53 9.38
C PRO A 575 -2.46 15.47 8.89
N ARG A 576 -2.67 15.11 7.61
CA ARG A 576 -3.99 15.00 7.00
C ARG A 576 -4.82 13.90 7.67
N ARG A 577 -4.20 12.76 7.97
CA ARG A 577 -4.86 11.65 8.66
C ARG A 577 -5.25 12.01 10.09
N VAL A 578 -4.38 12.72 10.80
CA VAL A 578 -4.68 13.23 12.15
C VAL A 578 -5.88 14.19 12.10
N GLU A 579 -5.85 15.18 11.23
CA GLU A 579 -6.93 16.16 11.05
C GLU A 579 -8.27 15.53 10.68
N LEU A 580 -8.27 14.63 9.69
CA LEU A 580 -9.48 13.92 9.25
C LEU A 580 -10.05 13.07 10.39
N THR A 581 -9.19 12.37 11.13
CA THR A 581 -9.61 11.53 12.26
C THR A 581 -10.20 12.38 13.39
N THR A 582 -9.54 13.47 13.78
CA THR A 582 -10.06 14.41 14.79
C THR A 582 -11.45 14.92 14.40
N ALA A 583 -11.61 15.38 13.16
CA ALA A 583 -12.89 15.90 12.67
C ALA A 583 -13.98 14.82 12.61
N LEU A 584 -13.64 13.61 12.15
CA LEU A 584 -14.59 12.51 12.01
C LEU A 584 -15.12 12.05 13.37
N VAL A 585 -14.23 11.82 14.34
CA VAL A 585 -14.65 11.45 15.71
C VAL A 585 -15.42 12.60 16.36
N GLY A 586 -14.97 13.85 16.16
CA GLY A 586 -15.67 15.04 16.65
C GLY A 586 -17.11 15.15 16.14
N GLU A 587 -17.37 14.89 14.85
CA GLU A 587 -18.71 14.85 14.26
C GLU A 587 -19.56 13.72 14.86
N LEU A 588 -18.99 12.51 14.98
CA LEU A 588 -19.69 11.33 15.51
C LEU A 588 -20.12 11.47 16.98
N LEU A 589 -19.32 12.19 17.79
CA LEU A 589 -19.64 12.46 19.20
C LEU A 589 -20.70 13.57 19.35
N ALA A 590 -20.75 14.55 18.44
CA ALA A 590 -21.65 15.71 18.51
C ALA A 590 -23.14 15.36 18.36
N GLU A 591 -23.45 14.26 17.67
CA GLU A 591 -24.82 13.89 17.33
C GLU A 591 -25.74 13.60 18.53
N ASP A 592 -25.18 13.49 19.74
CA ASP A 592 -25.95 13.25 20.98
C ASP A 592 -25.94 14.41 21.96
N GLU A 593 -25.25 15.51 21.67
CA GLU A 593 -25.27 16.68 22.55
C GLU A 593 -26.61 17.42 22.33
N PRO A 594 -27.43 17.64 23.38
CA PRO A 594 -28.61 18.49 23.22
C PRO A 594 -28.15 19.87 22.72
N PRO A 595 -28.92 20.54 21.84
CA PRO A 595 -28.54 21.85 21.34
C PRO A 595 -28.23 22.77 22.52
N ALA A 596 -27.10 23.47 22.44
CA ALA A 596 -26.70 24.43 23.46
C ALA A 596 -27.88 25.38 23.71
N GLN A 597 -28.33 25.44 24.96
CA GLN A 597 -29.32 26.43 25.37
C GLN A 597 -28.59 27.78 25.46
N ASP A 598 -28.79 28.61 24.44
CA ASP A 598 -28.36 30.02 24.41
C ASP A 598 -29.04 30.86 25.51
#